data_AF-A0A535R8F8-F1
#
_entry.id   AF-A0A535R8F8-F1
#
_cell.length_a   1.000
_cell.length_b   1.000
_cell.length_c   1.000
_cell.angle_alpha   90.00
_cell.angle_beta   90.00
_cell.angle_gamma   90.00
#
_symmetry.space_group_name_H-M   'P 1'
#
loop_
_entity.id
_entity.type
_entity.pdbx_description
1 polymer ?
#
loop_
_entity_poly.entity_id
_entity_poly.type
_entity_poly.pdbx_seq_one_letter_code
_entity_poly.pdbx_strand_id
1 'polypeptide(L)'
;MVNHQSPRGVHLNGSVPLANADEVFRVASSILGDCLYRIPDGETGVRTNWIGWQIDVLARNSSFEMISPDPNAYASLPHFRMRPGASTGDYVFDQLGYADAALSSYAVFSQLKQAGVLPTQYRFQVSLPTPLAPVTA
;
A
#
# COMPACT_ATOMS: atom_id res chain seq x y z
N MET A 1 23.37 31.00 -15.72
CA MET A 1 23.87 29.80 -15.00
C MET A 1 22.67 29.14 -14.32
N VAL A 2 22.31 27.92 -14.71
CA VAL A 2 21.21 27.19 -14.07
C VAL A 2 21.75 26.59 -12.77
N ASN A 3 21.29 27.10 -11.64
CA ASN A 3 21.67 26.63 -10.31
C ASN A 3 21.03 25.25 -10.10
N HIS A 4 21.78 24.17 -10.31
CA HIS A 4 21.26 22.82 -10.10
C HIS A 4 21.28 22.52 -8.61
N GLN A 5 20.11 22.51 -7.97
CA GLN A 5 19.98 22.00 -6.61
C GLN A 5 20.32 20.51 -6.58
N SER A 6 21.25 20.12 -5.72
CA SER A 6 21.52 18.71 -5.44
C SER A 6 20.32 18.07 -4.74
N PRO A 7 19.95 16.82 -5.08
CA PRO A 7 18.91 16.09 -4.37
C PRO A 7 19.21 16.02 -2.86
N ARG A 8 18.19 16.27 -2.03
CA ARG A 8 18.31 16.27 -0.57
C ARG A 8 17.97 14.93 0.09
N GLY A 9 17.46 13.98 -0.69
CA GLY A 9 17.00 12.68 -0.23
C GLY A 9 16.10 12.01 -1.26
N VAL A 10 15.64 10.82 -0.91
CA VAL A 10 14.78 9.96 -1.74
C VAL A 10 13.45 9.73 -1.04
N HIS A 11 12.36 9.79 -1.81
CA HIS A 11 11.02 9.40 -1.37
C HIS A 11 10.58 8.17 -2.15
N LEU A 12 10.28 7.10 -1.43
CA LEU A 12 9.70 5.87 -1.98
C LEU A 12 8.19 5.92 -1.82
N ASN A 13 7.45 5.60 -2.88
CA ASN A 13 5.99 5.79 -2.90
C ASN A 13 5.20 4.65 -2.22
N GLY A 14 5.78 3.46 -2.05
CA GLY A 14 5.06 2.31 -1.51
C GLY A 14 5.63 1.00 -2.04
N SER A 15 4.94 0.42 -3.03
CA SER A 15 5.28 -0.83 -3.71
C SER A 15 6.75 -0.99 -4.11
N VAL A 16 7.32 -2.16 -3.82
CA VAL A 16 8.66 -2.59 -4.24
C VAL A 16 8.59 -4.08 -4.62
N PRO A 17 9.14 -4.52 -5.77
CA PRO A 17 9.01 -5.90 -6.25
C PRO A 17 10.01 -6.85 -5.57
N LEU A 18 9.90 -6.97 -4.25
CA LEU A 18 10.68 -7.88 -3.41
C LEU A 18 9.75 -8.83 -2.66
N ALA A 19 10.30 -9.86 -2.05
CA ALA A 19 9.49 -10.96 -1.52
C ALA A 19 8.67 -10.56 -0.28
N ASN A 20 9.20 -9.69 0.57
CA ASN A 20 8.56 -9.29 1.83
C ASN A 20 9.13 -7.97 2.40
N ALA A 21 8.51 -7.47 3.47
CA ALA A 21 8.91 -6.23 4.12
C ALA A 21 10.35 -6.22 4.69
N ASP A 22 10.84 -7.35 5.26
CA ASP A 22 12.22 -7.43 5.77
C ASP A 22 13.23 -7.20 4.65
N GLU A 23 13.02 -7.87 3.51
CA GLU A 23 13.88 -7.72 2.34
C GLU A 23 13.83 -6.29 1.79
N VAL A 24 12.64 -5.68 1.69
CA VAL A 24 12.48 -4.27 1.28
C VAL A 24 13.24 -3.35 2.21
N PHE A 25 13.13 -3.55 3.52
CA PHE A 25 13.80 -2.73 4.51
C PHE A 25 15.33 -2.78 4.37
N ARG A 26 15.88 -3.99 4.22
CA ARG A 26 17.33 -4.18 4.07
C ARG A 26 17.85 -3.65 2.76
N VAL A 27 17.19 -3.98 1.64
CA VAL A 27 17.63 -3.59 0.30
C VAL A 27 17.57 -2.08 0.13
N ALA A 28 16.45 -1.44 0.47
CA ALA A 28 16.33 0.01 0.29
C ALA A 28 17.28 0.77 1.24
N SER A 29 17.47 0.31 2.48
CA SER A 29 18.46 0.89 3.39
C SER A 29 19.88 0.76 2.84
N SER A 30 20.24 -0.40 2.28
CA SER A 30 21.57 -0.65 1.72
C SER A 30 21.87 0.19 0.48
N ILE A 31 20.87 0.44 -0.38
CA ILE A 31 21.04 1.18 -1.63
C ILE A 31 21.00 2.69 -1.38
N LEU A 32 20.08 3.16 -0.53
CA LEU A 32 19.78 4.58 -0.40
C LEU A 32 20.49 5.24 0.78
N GLY A 33 20.89 4.48 1.80
CA GLY A 33 21.66 4.95 2.94
C GLY A 33 21.12 6.26 3.54
N ASP A 34 21.99 7.26 3.68
CA ASP A 34 21.65 8.54 4.30
C ASP A 34 20.66 9.41 3.50
N CYS A 35 20.37 9.05 2.24
CA CYS A 35 19.35 9.72 1.45
C CYS A 35 17.93 9.28 1.83
N LEU A 36 17.76 8.18 2.59
CA LEU A 36 16.47 7.65 2.98
C LEU A 36 16.07 8.11 4.38
N TYR A 37 14.93 8.77 4.50
CA TYR A 37 14.38 9.20 5.80
C TYR A 37 13.14 8.41 6.23
N ARG A 38 12.43 7.85 5.26
CA ARG A 38 11.17 7.11 5.43
C ARG A 38 11.18 5.91 4.51
N ILE A 39 10.76 4.75 5.02
CA ILE A 39 10.77 3.51 4.25
C ILE A 39 9.40 2.83 4.28
N PRO A 40 8.80 2.55 3.11
CA PRO A 40 7.59 1.74 3.02
C PRO A 40 7.94 0.26 3.16
N ASP A 41 6.95 -0.57 3.44
CA ASP A 41 7.09 -2.03 3.51
C ASP A 41 7.05 -2.73 2.15
N GLY A 42 6.93 -1.96 1.07
CA GLY A 42 6.95 -2.45 -0.29
C GLY A 42 5.65 -3.08 -0.78
N GLU A 43 4.57 -3.08 0.01
CA GLU A 43 3.25 -3.62 -0.39
C GLU A 43 3.34 -5.03 -1.01
N THR A 44 4.13 -5.90 -0.38
CA THR A 44 4.51 -7.22 -0.92
C THR A 44 3.41 -8.28 -0.72
N GLY A 45 3.60 -9.45 -1.35
CA GLY A 45 2.72 -10.61 -1.20
C GLY A 45 1.33 -10.36 -1.78
N VAL A 46 0.28 -10.66 -1.02
CA VAL A 46 -1.11 -10.44 -1.48
C VAL A 46 -1.40 -8.99 -1.84
N ARG A 47 -0.65 -8.03 -1.28
CA ARG A 47 -0.82 -6.59 -1.53
C ARG A 47 -0.03 -6.09 -2.74
N THR A 48 0.61 -6.99 -3.49
CA THR A 48 1.24 -6.65 -4.76
C THR A 48 0.19 -5.98 -5.66
N ASN A 49 0.59 -4.95 -6.41
CA ASN A 49 -0.31 -4.08 -7.18
C ASN A 49 -1.23 -3.19 -6.30
N TRP A 50 -0.72 -2.73 -5.15
CA TRP A 50 -1.29 -1.66 -4.32
C TRP A 50 -2.70 -1.94 -3.77
N ILE A 51 -3.74 -1.71 -4.59
CA ILE A 51 -5.16 -1.87 -4.23
C ILE A 51 -5.79 -3.16 -4.76
N GLY A 52 -5.09 -3.94 -5.60
CA GLY A 52 -5.68 -5.13 -6.25
C GLY A 52 -6.29 -6.12 -5.26
N TRP A 53 -5.68 -6.28 -4.08
CA TRP A 53 -6.19 -7.16 -3.02
C TRP A 53 -7.51 -6.71 -2.39
N GLN A 54 -7.93 -5.46 -2.60
CA GLN A 54 -9.24 -4.97 -2.16
C GLN A 54 -10.39 -5.51 -3.01
N ILE A 55 -10.11 -6.03 -4.20
CA ILE A 55 -11.14 -6.68 -5.05
C ILE A 55 -11.79 -7.84 -4.26
N ASP A 56 -10.98 -8.70 -3.64
CA ASP A 56 -11.48 -9.82 -2.84
C ASP A 56 -12.20 -9.36 -1.57
N VAL A 57 -11.75 -8.25 -0.97
CA VAL A 57 -12.40 -7.66 0.23
C VAL A 57 -13.80 -7.16 -0.13
N LEU A 58 -13.92 -6.39 -1.22
CA LEU A 58 -15.20 -5.84 -1.67
C LEU A 58 -16.14 -6.93 -2.19
N ALA A 59 -15.63 -7.95 -2.89
CA ALA A 59 -16.42 -9.06 -3.42
C ALA A 59 -17.07 -9.92 -2.32
N ARG A 60 -16.50 -9.97 -1.12
CA ARG A 60 -17.07 -10.70 0.03
C ARG A 60 -18.21 -9.97 0.71
N ASN A 61 -18.36 -8.66 0.48
CA ASN A 61 -19.42 -7.88 1.09
C ASN A 61 -20.72 -8.06 0.30
N SER A 62 -21.76 -8.56 0.96
CA SER A 62 -23.05 -8.87 0.33
C SER A 62 -23.77 -7.66 -0.27
N SER A 63 -23.45 -6.45 0.19
CA SER A 63 -24.06 -5.20 -0.28
C SER A 63 -23.55 -4.78 -1.66
N PHE A 64 -22.42 -5.31 -2.11
CA PHE A 64 -21.83 -4.97 -3.40
C PHE A 64 -21.99 -6.09 -4.42
N GLU A 65 -22.04 -5.68 -5.68
CA GLU A 65 -21.86 -6.55 -6.82
C GLU A 65 -20.72 -6.04 -7.70
N MET A 66 -19.94 -6.99 -8.22
CA MET A 66 -18.90 -6.72 -9.19
C MET A 66 -19.54 -6.47 -10.55
N ILE A 67 -19.08 -5.43 -11.24
CA ILE A 67 -19.48 -5.13 -12.62
C ILE A 67 -18.28 -5.28 -13.55
N SER A 68 -18.57 -5.56 -14.82
CA SER A 68 -17.51 -5.70 -15.83
C SER A 68 -16.74 -4.38 -15.96
N PRO A 69 -15.40 -4.44 -16.16
CA PRO A 69 -14.60 -3.24 -16.37
C PRO A 69 -15.13 -2.41 -17.54
N ASP A 70 -14.96 -1.09 -17.49
CA ASP A 70 -15.16 -0.23 -18.65
C ASP A 70 -14.17 -0.66 -19.76
N PRO A 71 -14.65 -1.02 -20.97
CA PRO A 71 -13.79 -1.39 -22.10
C PRO A 71 -12.77 -0.30 -22.50
N ASN A 72 -13.01 0.95 -22.09
CA ASN A 72 -12.13 2.09 -22.36
C ASN A 72 -11.22 2.45 -21.16
N ALA A 73 -11.32 1.73 -20.03
CA ALA A 73 -10.47 1.99 -18.88
C ALA A 73 -9.00 1.68 -19.19
N TYR A 74 -8.11 2.50 -18.64
CA TYR A 74 -6.67 2.30 -18.74
C TYR A 74 -6.21 0.96 -18.13
N ALA A 75 -6.88 0.54 -17.05
CA ALA A 75 -6.69 -0.77 -16.44
C ALA A 75 -8.01 -1.54 -16.49
N SER A 76 -7.96 -2.80 -16.90
CA SER A 76 -9.14 -3.68 -16.92
C SER A 76 -9.40 -4.29 -15.54
N LEU A 77 -9.57 -3.44 -14.53
CA LEU A 77 -9.89 -3.86 -13.17
C LEU A 77 -11.41 -3.87 -12.95
N PRO A 78 -11.93 -4.81 -12.15
CA PRO A 78 -13.35 -4.86 -11.86
C PRO A 78 -13.79 -3.68 -11.00
N HIS A 79 -14.96 -3.12 -11.32
CA HIS A 79 -15.62 -2.11 -10.49
C HIS A 79 -16.66 -2.75 -9.58
N PHE A 80 -17.04 -2.01 -8.53
CA PHE A 80 -18.10 -2.40 -7.60
C PHE A 80 -19.18 -1.34 -7.55
N ARG A 81 -20.44 -1.79 -7.53
CA ARG A 81 -21.59 -0.93 -7.21
C ARG A 81 -22.43 -1.57 -6.12
N MET A 82 -23.27 -0.77 -5.48
CA MET A 82 -24.28 -1.32 -4.58
C MET A 82 -25.28 -2.18 -5.34
N ARG A 83 -25.69 -3.29 -4.72
CA ARG A 83 -26.81 -4.09 -5.24
C ARG A 83 -28.12 -3.29 -5.20
N PRO A 84 -29.06 -3.55 -6.13
CA PRO A 84 -30.39 -2.98 -6.06
C PRO A 84 -31.07 -3.29 -4.71
N GLY A 85 -31.61 -2.27 -4.04
CA GLY A 85 -32.30 -2.42 -2.76
C GLY A 85 -31.41 -2.43 -1.51
N ALA A 86 -30.08 -2.31 -1.65
CA ALA A 86 -29.20 -2.10 -0.51
C ALA A 86 -29.45 -0.71 0.12
N SER A 87 -29.63 -0.67 1.45
CA SER A 87 -29.77 0.58 2.21
C SER A 87 -28.45 1.35 2.20
N THR A 88 -28.49 2.65 1.86
CA THR A 88 -27.32 3.54 1.93
C THR A 88 -26.91 3.91 3.36
N GLY A 89 -27.72 3.54 4.36
CA GLY A 89 -27.51 3.92 5.77
C GLY A 89 -26.77 2.91 6.63
N ASP A 90 -26.73 1.62 6.25
CA ASP A 90 -26.36 0.52 7.15
C ASP A 90 -25.33 -0.47 6.57
N TYR A 91 -24.49 -0.06 5.62
CA TYR A 91 -23.40 -0.94 5.15
C TYR A 91 -22.16 -0.74 6.01
N VAL A 92 -21.76 -1.82 6.68
CA VAL A 92 -20.50 -1.90 7.41
C VAL A 92 -19.46 -2.48 6.45
N PHE A 93 -18.34 -1.77 6.29
CA PHE A 93 -17.14 -2.40 5.77
C PHE A 93 -16.53 -3.21 6.90
N ASP A 94 -16.32 -4.50 6.66
CA ASP A 94 -15.49 -5.31 7.55
C ASP A 94 -14.03 -4.81 7.53
N GLN A 95 -13.15 -5.56 8.19
CA GLN A 95 -11.71 -5.33 8.19
C GLN A 95 -11.16 -5.23 6.75
N LEU A 96 -10.81 -4.01 6.34
CA LEU A 96 -10.14 -3.76 5.05
C LEU A 96 -8.70 -4.29 5.04
N GLY A 97 -8.13 -4.63 6.21
CA GLY A 97 -6.83 -5.24 6.41
C GLY A 97 -5.61 -4.30 6.37
N TYR A 98 -5.76 -3.02 5.98
CA TYR A 98 -4.64 -2.08 5.90
C TYR A 98 -3.93 -1.87 7.23
N ALA A 99 -4.69 -1.79 8.33
CA ALA A 99 -4.15 -1.62 9.67
C ALA A 99 -3.32 -2.84 10.08
N ASP A 100 -3.86 -4.05 9.89
CA ASP A 100 -3.16 -5.31 10.20
C ASP A 100 -1.86 -5.44 9.40
N ALA A 101 -1.90 -5.11 8.11
CA ALA A 101 -0.72 -5.10 7.27
C ALA A 101 0.35 -4.11 7.78
N ALA A 102 -0.05 -2.88 8.11
CA ALA A 102 0.86 -1.87 8.64
C ALA A 102 1.46 -2.28 10.00
N LEU A 103 0.67 -2.87 10.90
CA LEU A 103 1.13 -3.35 12.20
C LEU A 103 2.13 -4.51 12.04
N SER A 104 1.83 -5.47 11.17
CA SER A 104 2.72 -6.60 10.87
C SER A 104 4.06 -6.11 10.31
N SER A 105 4.04 -5.23 9.31
CA SER A 105 5.26 -4.64 8.75
C SER A 105 6.03 -3.77 9.76
N TYR A 106 5.32 -3.03 10.61
CA TYR A 106 5.96 -2.23 11.65
C TYR A 106 6.66 -3.09 12.70
N ALA A 107 6.12 -4.26 13.05
CA ALA A 107 6.79 -5.19 13.95
C ALA A 107 8.17 -5.61 13.39
N VAL A 108 8.25 -5.95 12.10
CA VAL A 108 9.51 -6.25 11.41
C VAL A 108 10.45 -5.04 11.40
N PHE A 109 9.95 -3.86 11.02
CA PHE A 109 10.73 -2.62 11.01
C PHE A 109 11.33 -2.29 12.38
N SER A 110 10.53 -2.43 13.44
CA SER A 110 10.93 -2.17 14.82
C SER A 110 12.02 -3.13 15.28
N GLN A 111 11.89 -4.42 14.97
CA GLN A 111 12.91 -5.44 15.26
C GLN A 111 14.23 -5.12 14.55
N LEU A 112 14.20 -4.73 13.28
CA LEU A 112 15.41 -4.36 12.53
C LEU A 112 16.09 -3.11 13.07
N LYS A 113 15.32 -2.11 13.54
CA LYS A 113 15.88 -0.95 14.24
C LYS A 113 16.51 -1.32 15.58
N GLN A 114 15.86 -2.16 16.37
CA GLN A 114 16.39 -2.63 17.66
C GLN A 114 17.68 -3.43 17.49
N ALA A 115 17.77 -4.21 16.42
CA ALA A 115 18.97 -4.98 16.05
C ALA A 115 20.11 -4.12 15.44
N GLY A 116 19.89 -2.81 15.24
CA GLY A 116 20.88 -1.91 14.63
C GLY A 116 21.07 -2.12 13.11
N VAL A 117 20.22 -2.90 12.46
CA VAL A 117 20.25 -3.11 11.01
C VAL A 117 19.76 -1.84 10.29
N LEU A 118 18.74 -1.19 10.82
CA LEU A 118 18.22 0.07 10.29
C LEU A 118 18.67 1.25 11.16
N PRO A 119 19.07 2.39 10.55
CA PRO A 119 19.41 3.59 11.30
C PRO A 119 18.27 4.09 12.21
N THR A 120 18.62 4.59 13.40
CA THR A 120 17.64 5.02 14.42
C THR A 120 16.77 6.18 13.96
N GLN A 121 17.26 7.01 13.03
CA GLN A 121 16.54 8.15 12.46
C GLN A 121 15.47 7.76 11.43
N TYR A 122 15.52 6.55 10.87
CA TYR A 122 14.53 6.11 9.90
C TYR A 122 13.14 6.06 10.52
N ARG A 123 12.13 6.44 9.73
CA ARG A 123 10.71 6.30 10.08
C ARG A 123 10.03 5.30 9.17
N PHE A 124 9.10 4.53 9.73
CA PHE A 124 8.24 3.68 8.92
C PHE A 124 7.22 4.54 8.17
N GLN A 125 6.98 4.22 6.90
CA GLN A 125 5.96 4.86 6.06
C GLN A 125 4.81 3.89 5.82
N VAL A 126 3.60 4.32 6.18
CA VAL A 126 2.37 3.63 5.80
C VAL A 126 1.79 4.34 4.58
N SER A 127 1.67 3.64 3.47
CA SER A 127 0.99 4.12 2.27
C SER A 127 -0.45 3.59 2.28
N LEU A 128 -1.43 4.49 2.21
CA LEU A 128 -2.85 4.15 2.15
C LEU A 128 -3.44 4.69 0.84
N PRO A 129 -4.34 3.94 0.19
CA PRO A 129 -5.08 4.48 -0.93
C PRO A 129 -6.07 5.53 -0.48
N THR A 130 -6.49 6.38 -1.42
CA THR A 130 -7.69 7.19 -1.22
C THR A 130 -8.92 6.27 -1.19
N PRO A 131 -10.02 6.66 -0.52
CA PRO A 131 -11.25 5.86 -0.50
C PRO A 131 -11.84 5.56 -1.90
N LEU A 132 -11.54 6.42 -2.89
CA LEU A 132 -12.02 6.26 -4.26
C LEU A 132 -11.25 5.16 -5.03
N ALA A 133 -9.95 5.05 -4.81
CA ALA A 133 -9.08 4.17 -5.58
C ALA A 133 -9.56 2.70 -5.63
N PRO A 134 -9.92 2.02 -4.51
CA PRO A 134 -10.32 0.61 -4.55
C PRO A 134 -11.69 0.36 -5.19
N VAL A 135 -12.50 1.40 -5.46
CA VAL A 135 -13.85 1.25 -6.01
C VAL A 135 -13.97 1.68 -7.48
N THR A 136 -13.01 2.44 -8.01
CA THR A 136 -13.00 2.95 -9.41
C THR A 136 -11.78 2.53 -10.23
N ALA A 137 -10.99 1.57 -9.74
CA ALA A 137 -9.70 1.18 -10.30
C ALA A 137 -9.73 0.79 -11.79
#